data_AF-A0A954N9H9-F1
#
_entry.id   AF-A0A954N9H9-F1
#
_cell.length_a   1.000
_cell.length_b   1.000
_cell.length_c   1.000
_cell.angle_alpha   90.00
_cell.angle_beta   90.00
_cell.angle_gamma   90.00
#
_symmetry.space_group_name_H-M   'P 1'
#
loop_
_entity.id
_entity.type
_entity.pdbx_description
1 polymer ?
#
loop_
_entity_poly.entity_id
_entity_poly.type
_entity_poly.pdbx_seq_one_letter_code
_entity_poly.pdbx_strand_id
1 'polypeptide(L)'
;MARDTAGPRTIPHSNGQLMPQVFHHQRRVEFHETDIAGIVHFVSFFKYMEEAEHAMMRSLGTSVFLPTENGKISFPRVSTSCDFIDTVTFEDVLDIELRISRLGSKSIAYEHHFRHDGREVARGTMTCVCCRFVADERPRSIEIPPEVRALFAPYAETDAAAAS
;
A
#
# COMPACT_ATOMS: atom_id res chain seq x y z
N MET A 1 50.65 15.09 11.84
CA MET A 1 50.22 14.39 13.08
C MET A 1 49.48 15.39 13.96
N ALA A 2 48.16 15.28 14.07
CA ALA A 2 47.36 15.72 15.20
C ALA A 2 46.01 15.02 15.05
N ARG A 3 45.74 14.03 15.91
CA ARG A 3 44.47 13.32 15.98
C ARG A 3 43.56 14.13 16.88
N ASP A 4 42.48 14.68 16.33
CA ASP A 4 41.44 15.33 17.12
C ASP A 4 40.41 14.26 17.54
N THR A 5 40.45 13.90 18.81
CA THR A 5 39.55 12.92 19.43
C THR A 5 38.27 13.62 19.88
N ALA A 6 37.25 13.61 19.03
CA ALA A 6 35.89 13.94 19.45
C ALA A 6 35.25 12.69 20.09
N GLY A 7 34.95 12.78 21.40
CA GLY A 7 34.20 11.76 22.14
C GLY A 7 32.77 11.57 21.60
N PRO A 8 32.04 10.53 22.08
CA PRO A 8 30.73 10.19 21.54
C PRO A 8 29.75 11.34 21.80
N ARG A 9 29.26 11.95 20.70
CA ARG A 9 28.16 12.91 20.78
C ARG A 9 26.92 12.17 21.23
N THR A 10 26.46 12.51 22.44
CA THR A 10 25.14 12.14 22.94
C THR A 10 24.09 12.63 21.95
N ILE A 11 23.37 11.69 21.33
CA ILE A 11 22.23 12.00 20.45
C ILE A 11 21.07 12.42 21.38
N PRO A 12 20.50 13.63 21.22
CA PRO A 12 19.32 14.00 21.98
C PRO A 12 18.17 13.09 21.56
N HIS A 13 17.52 12.47 22.55
CA HIS A 13 16.33 11.68 22.37
C HIS A 13 15.18 12.65 22.04
N SER A 14 14.94 12.86 20.75
CA SER A 14 13.69 13.45 20.29
C SER A 14 12.62 12.37 20.43
N ASN A 15 11.60 12.66 21.24
CA ASN A 15 10.37 11.88 21.31
C ASN A 15 9.59 12.17 20.01
N GLY A 16 10.11 11.69 18.89
CA GLY A 16 9.61 11.96 17.56
C GLY A 16 8.44 11.04 17.24
N GLN A 17 7.24 11.60 17.17
CA GLN A 17 6.11 10.92 16.55
C GLN A 17 6.49 10.65 15.09
N LEU A 18 6.87 9.40 14.77
CA LEU A 18 7.21 9.02 13.40
C LEU A 18 5.96 9.25 12.54
N MET A 19 6.06 10.18 11.58
CA MET A 19 5.04 10.31 10.55
C MET A 19 5.06 9.03 9.70
N PRO A 20 3.90 8.44 9.40
CA PRO A 20 3.83 7.26 8.55
C PRO A 20 4.46 7.56 7.18
N GLN A 21 5.25 6.62 6.67
CA GLN A 21 5.84 6.73 5.34
C GLN A 21 4.77 6.60 4.27
N VAL A 22 4.98 7.28 3.14
CA VAL A 22 4.14 7.18 1.95
C VAL A 22 4.93 6.41 0.90
N PHE A 23 4.33 5.35 0.34
CA PHE A 23 4.90 4.65 -0.80
C PHE A 23 4.50 5.37 -2.08
N HIS A 24 5.44 5.58 -2.99
CA HIS A 24 5.19 6.22 -4.28
C HIS A 24 5.35 5.21 -5.40
N HIS A 25 4.35 5.11 -6.27
CA HIS A 25 4.35 4.30 -7.48
C HIS A 25 4.01 5.17 -8.68
N GLN A 26 4.74 5.01 -9.78
CA GLN A 26 4.44 5.69 -11.04
C GLN A 26 4.06 4.68 -12.10
N ARG A 27 3.03 4.99 -12.89
CA ARG A 27 2.66 4.18 -14.05
C ARG A 27 2.08 5.02 -15.18
N ARG A 28 2.26 4.55 -16.41
CA ARG A 28 1.68 5.15 -17.62
C ARG A 28 0.33 4.52 -17.91
N VAL A 29 -0.66 5.30 -18.36
CA VAL A 29 -1.93 4.78 -18.86
C VAL A 29 -1.71 4.10 -20.20
N GLU A 30 -2.18 2.85 -20.32
CA GLU A 30 -2.09 2.07 -21.56
C GLU A 30 -3.38 2.20 -22.39
N PHE A 31 -3.26 2.12 -23.71
CA PHE A 31 -4.38 2.36 -24.63
C PHE A 31 -5.61 1.47 -24.34
N HIS A 32 -5.37 0.20 -24.00
CA HIS A 32 -6.42 -0.78 -23.71
C HIS A 32 -7.16 -0.53 -22.38
N GLU A 33 -6.76 0.49 -21.62
CA GLU A 33 -7.36 0.89 -20.35
C GLU A 33 -8.33 2.05 -20.53
N THR A 34 -8.38 2.63 -21.72
CA THR A 34 -9.30 3.70 -22.12
C THR A 34 -10.60 3.15 -22.69
N ASP A 35 -11.66 3.96 -22.68
CA ASP A 35 -12.95 3.63 -23.29
C ASP A 35 -13.33 4.60 -24.43
N ILE A 36 -14.54 4.45 -24.96
CA ILE A 36 -15.03 5.25 -26.10
C ILE A 36 -15.11 6.76 -25.79
N ALA A 37 -15.12 7.17 -24.53
CA ALA A 37 -15.06 8.57 -24.14
C ALA A 37 -13.64 9.16 -24.25
N GLY A 38 -12.63 8.33 -24.55
CA GLY A 38 -11.24 8.76 -24.71
C GLY A 38 -10.49 8.96 -23.39
N ILE A 39 -11.08 8.53 -22.28
CA ILE A 39 -10.50 8.61 -20.93
C ILE A 39 -10.31 7.21 -20.37
N VAL A 40 -9.53 7.09 -19.29
CA VAL A 40 -9.37 5.83 -18.57
C VAL A 40 -10.70 5.32 -18.05
N HIS A 41 -11.03 4.07 -18.39
CA HIS A 41 -12.20 3.39 -17.87
C HIS A 41 -12.07 3.17 -16.36
N PHE A 42 -13.11 3.48 -15.59
CA PHE A 42 -13.10 3.49 -14.12
C PHE A 42 -12.57 2.20 -13.47
N VAL A 43 -12.80 1.03 -14.11
CA VAL A 43 -12.30 -0.28 -13.62
C VAL A 43 -10.76 -0.34 -13.56
N SER A 44 -10.07 0.39 -14.43
CA SER A 44 -8.61 0.41 -14.50
C SER A 44 -7.98 0.94 -13.21
N PHE A 45 -8.62 1.90 -12.53
CA PHE A 45 -8.12 2.42 -11.24
C PHE A 45 -7.98 1.34 -10.16
N PHE A 46 -8.87 0.34 -10.14
CA PHE A 46 -8.74 -0.79 -9.20
C PHE A 46 -7.54 -1.68 -9.50
N LYS A 47 -7.18 -1.83 -10.79
CA LYS A 47 -5.95 -2.52 -11.19
C LYS A 47 -4.72 -1.70 -10.78
N TYR A 48 -4.80 -0.37 -10.88
CA TYR A 48 -3.71 0.51 -10.50
C TYR A 48 -3.47 0.49 -8.98
N MET A 49 -4.54 0.42 -8.17
CA MET A 49 -4.44 0.19 -6.72
C MET A 49 -3.73 -1.13 -6.40
N GLU A 50 -4.16 -2.23 -7.04
CA GLU A 50 -3.51 -3.53 -6.87
C GLU A 50 -2.02 -3.51 -7.30
N GLU A 51 -1.72 -2.84 -8.41
CA GLU A 51 -0.36 -2.69 -8.94
C GLU A 51 0.55 -1.96 -7.94
N ALA A 52 0.06 -0.86 -7.36
CA ALA A 52 0.77 -0.08 -6.35
C ALA A 52 0.98 -0.88 -5.05
N GLU A 53 -0.04 -1.61 -4.57
CA GLU A 53 0.09 -2.51 -3.42
C GLU A 53 1.18 -3.56 -3.67
N HIS A 54 1.13 -4.23 -4.81
CA HIS A 54 2.11 -5.26 -5.16
C HIS A 54 3.53 -4.67 -5.32
N ALA A 55 3.65 -3.44 -5.85
CA ALA A 55 4.93 -2.74 -5.93
C ALA A 55 5.49 -2.42 -4.54
N MET A 56 4.65 -1.96 -3.61
CA MET A 56 5.05 -1.76 -2.21
C MET A 56 5.52 -3.06 -1.58
N MET A 57 4.74 -4.13 -1.70
CA MET A 57 5.12 -5.46 -1.16
C MET A 57 6.47 -5.93 -1.70
N ARG A 58 6.70 -5.83 -3.02
CA ARG A 58 7.99 -6.17 -3.63
C ARG A 58 9.13 -5.33 -3.09
N SER A 59 8.92 -4.02 -2.89
CA SER A 59 9.94 -3.12 -2.33
C SER A 59 10.35 -3.50 -0.90
N LEU A 60 9.43 -4.14 -0.16
CA LEU A 60 9.65 -4.64 1.20
C LEU A 60 10.21 -6.07 1.25
N GLY A 61 10.58 -6.64 0.10
CA GLY A 61 11.09 -8.01 0.00
C GLY A 61 10.03 -9.09 0.22
N THR A 62 8.74 -8.75 0.05
CA THR A 62 7.61 -9.66 0.23
C THR A 62 6.71 -9.71 -1.02
N SER A 63 5.65 -10.52 -0.98
CA SER A 63 4.72 -10.73 -2.09
C SER A 63 3.30 -10.96 -1.59
N VAL A 64 2.29 -10.71 -2.44
CA VAL A 64 0.88 -11.00 -2.12
C VAL A 64 0.61 -12.49 -1.94
N PHE A 65 1.51 -13.34 -2.44
CA PHE A 65 1.49 -14.78 -2.25
C PHE A 65 2.75 -15.21 -1.48
N LEU A 66 2.54 -15.69 -0.26
CA LEU A 66 3.61 -16.15 0.63
C LEU A 66 3.49 -17.66 0.85
N PRO A 67 4.38 -18.47 0.27
CA PRO A 67 4.46 -19.89 0.59
C PRO A 67 4.77 -20.11 2.06
N THR A 68 4.12 -21.11 2.66
CA THR A 68 4.37 -21.56 4.03
C THR A 68 4.44 -23.08 4.05
N GLU A 69 4.92 -23.68 5.14
CA GLU A 69 4.92 -25.14 5.30
C GLU A 69 3.50 -25.74 5.20
N ASN A 70 2.49 -25.00 5.66
CA ASN A 70 1.10 -25.45 5.77
C ASN A 70 0.19 -24.72 4.78
N GLY A 71 0.61 -24.60 3.51
CA GLY A 71 -0.12 -23.94 2.44
C GLY A 71 0.47 -22.57 2.07
N LYS A 72 -0.38 -21.59 1.79
CA LYS A 72 0.06 -20.22 1.43
C LYS A 72 -0.74 -19.16 2.17
N ILE A 73 -0.10 -18.04 2.46
CA ILE A 73 -0.76 -16.83 2.97
C ILE A 73 -0.97 -15.88 1.79
N SER A 74 -2.15 -15.27 1.72
CA SER A 74 -2.46 -14.21 0.77
C SER A 74 -3.47 -13.23 1.35
N PHE A 75 -3.74 -12.15 0.62
CA PHE A 75 -4.49 -10.98 1.07
C PHE A 75 -5.71 -10.73 0.17
N PRO A 76 -6.75 -11.61 0.18
CA PRO A 76 -7.98 -11.36 -0.57
C PRO A 76 -8.63 -10.02 -0.19
N ARG A 77 -9.13 -9.32 -1.21
CA ARG A 77 -9.80 -8.02 -1.08
C ARG A 77 -11.25 -8.25 -0.65
N VAL A 78 -11.65 -7.57 0.41
CA VAL A 78 -13.02 -7.68 0.98
C VAL A 78 -13.84 -6.40 0.80
N SER A 79 -13.19 -5.27 0.51
CA SER A 79 -13.84 -4.00 0.19
C SER A 79 -12.91 -3.14 -0.67
N THR A 80 -13.48 -2.38 -1.59
CA THR A 80 -12.77 -1.33 -2.34
C THR A 80 -13.74 -0.24 -2.77
N SER A 81 -13.24 1.00 -2.83
CA SER A 81 -13.96 2.15 -3.38
C SER A 81 -13.00 3.03 -4.16
N CYS A 82 -13.53 3.85 -5.07
CA CYS A 82 -12.75 4.87 -5.76
C CYS A 82 -13.65 6.05 -6.10
N ASP A 83 -13.21 7.25 -5.72
CA ASP A 83 -13.79 8.51 -6.16
C ASP A 83 -12.98 9.01 -7.37
N PHE A 84 -13.69 9.37 -8.45
CA PHE A 84 -13.09 9.84 -9.70
C PHE A 84 -13.32 11.36 -9.80
N ILE A 85 -12.24 12.13 -9.69
CA ILE A 85 -12.26 13.59 -9.51
C ILE A 85 -11.99 14.30 -10.84
N ASP A 86 -11.03 13.80 -11.62
CA ASP A 86 -10.65 14.36 -12.92
C ASP A 86 -10.29 13.23 -13.88
N THR A 87 -10.29 13.56 -15.18
CA THR A 87 -10.02 12.62 -16.25
C THR A 87 -8.52 12.50 -16.55
N VAL A 88 -8.13 11.31 -16.98
CA VAL A 88 -6.80 10.99 -17.51
C VAL A 88 -6.97 10.15 -18.76
N THR A 89 -6.02 10.26 -19.67
CA THR A 89 -6.07 9.74 -21.04
C THR A 89 -4.86 8.88 -21.35
N PHE A 90 -4.81 8.31 -22.56
CA PHE A 90 -3.71 7.48 -23.01
C PHE A 90 -2.35 8.22 -22.92
N GLU A 91 -1.31 7.51 -22.47
CA GLU A 91 0.06 8.00 -22.23
C GLU A 91 0.27 8.93 -21.04
N ASP A 92 -0.80 9.40 -20.37
CA ASP A 92 -0.66 10.13 -19.12
C ASP A 92 0.09 9.27 -18.08
N VAL A 93 0.99 9.92 -17.34
CA VAL A 93 1.72 9.28 -16.23
C VAL A 93 1.04 9.67 -14.92
N LEU A 94 0.64 8.66 -14.17
CA LEU A 94 0.03 8.79 -12.86
C LEU A 94 1.07 8.63 -11.77
N ASP A 95 1.09 9.57 -10.83
CA ASP A 95 1.71 9.45 -9.53
C ASP A 95 0.69 8.86 -8.55
N ILE A 96 1.01 7.70 -7.98
CA ILE A 96 0.16 7.00 -7.03
C ILE A 96 0.85 7.00 -5.67
N GLU A 97 0.30 7.75 -4.73
CA GLU A 97 0.69 7.68 -3.33
C GLU A 97 -0.14 6.60 -2.63
N LEU A 98 0.53 5.68 -1.95
CA LEU A 98 -0.06 4.58 -1.20
C LEU A 98 0.30 4.70 0.28
N ARG A 99 -0.71 4.61 1.13
CA ARG A 99 -0.59 4.59 2.60
C ARG A 99 -1.40 3.44 3.19
N ILE A 100 -1.03 3.00 4.39
CA ILE A 100 -1.82 2.04 5.16
C ILE A 100 -2.60 2.83 6.21
N SER A 101 -3.86 3.15 5.93
CA SER A 101 -4.71 3.89 6.87
C SER A 101 -5.08 3.06 8.10
N ARG A 102 -5.05 1.72 8.00
CA ARG A 102 -5.23 0.84 9.16
C ARG A 102 -4.50 -0.49 9.03
N LEU A 103 -3.71 -0.84 10.05
CA LEU A 103 -3.07 -2.14 10.19
C LEU A 103 -3.69 -2.95 11.34
N GLY A 104 -4.79 -3.64 11.04
CA GLY A 104 -5.53 -4.49 11.99
C GLY A 104 -4.86 -5.83 12.29
N SER A 105 -5.42 -6.62 13.21
CA SER A 105 -4.84 -7.93 13.57
C SER A 105 -4.86 -8.93 12.41
N LYS A 106 -5.92 -8.91 11.60
CA LYS A 106 -6.14 -9.82 10.46
C LYS A 106 -6.32 -9.10 9.12
N SER A 107 -6.26 -7.77 9.08
CA SER A 107 -6.60 -6.99 7.89
C SER A 107 -5.71 -5.77 7.71
N ILE A 108 -5.60 -5.31 6.47
CA ILE A 108 -4.88 -4.11 6.07
C ILE A 108 -5.85 -3.24 5.27
N ALA A 109 -5.98 -1.97 5.63
CA ALA A 109 -6.69 -0.97 4.84
C ALA A 109 -5.68 -0.01 4.22
N TYR A 110 -5.82 0.21 2.91
CA TYR A 110 -4.98 1.05 2.10
C TYR A 110 -5.75 2.25 1.58
N GLU A 111 -5.03 3.37 1.45
CA GLU A 111 -5.48 4.57 0.76
C GLU A 111 -4.54 4.89 -0.39
N HIS A 112 -5.13 5.23 -1.54
CA HIS A 112 -4.44 5.57 -2.76
C HIS A 112 -4.84 6.98 -3.20
N HIS A 113 -3.87 7.86 -3.41
CA HIS A 113 -4.09 9.15 -4.05
C HIS A 113 -3.44 9.15 -5.42
N PHE A 114 -4.25 9.40 -6.45
CA PHE A 114 -3.81 9.45 -7.83
C PHE A 114 -3.64 10.90 -8.24
N ARG A 115 -2.47 11.24 -8.78
CA ARG A 115 -2.20 12.55 -9.37
C ARG A 115 -1.67 12.43 -10.78
N HIS A 116 -1.93 13.46 -11.57
CA HIS A 116 -1.35 13.66 -12.89
C HIS A 116 -1.03 15.14 -13.03
N ASP A 117 0.24 15.47 -13.33
CA ASP A 117 0.74 16.85 -13.41
C ASP A 117 0.37 17.72 -12.18
N GLY A 118 0.47 17.13 -11.00
CA GLY A 118 0.16 17.78 -9.72
C GLY A 118 -1.34 17.96 -9.41
N ARG A 119 -2.24 17.62 -10.34
CA ARG A 119 -3.69 17.61 -10.12
C ARG A 119 -4.12 16.27 -9.54
N GLU A 120 -5.07 16.28 -8.62
CA GLU A 120 -5.68 15.05 -8.11
C GLU A 120 -6.75 14.53 -9.08
N VAL A 121 -6.64 13.26 -9.44
CA VAL A 121 -7.51 12.64 -10.46
C VAL A 121 -8.43 11.58 -9.87
N ALA A 122 -8.00 10.89 -8.82
CA ALA A 122 -8.82 9.92 -8.11
C ALA A 122 -8.32 9.68 -6.68
N ARG A 123 -9.22 9.14 -5.84
CA ARG A 123 -8.90 8.64 -4.49
C ARG A 123 -9.48 7.24 -4.34
N GLY A 124 -8.64 6.27 -3.99
CA GLY A 124 -9.02 4.87 -3.88
C GLY A 124 -8.82 4.32 -2.48
N THR A 125 -9.71 3.43 -2.05
CA THR A 125 -9.50 2.63 -0.83
C THR A 125 -9.59 1.14 -1.13
N MET A 126 -8.81 0.35 -0.39
CA MET A 126 -8.81 -1.11 -0.51
C MET A 126 -8.59 -1.75 0.85
N THR A 127 -9.46 -2.69 1.24
CA THR A 127 -9.27 -3.49 2.46
C THR A 127 -9.03 -4.94 2.09
N CYS A 128 -7.93 -5.49 2.60
CA CYS A 128 -7.53 -6.87 2.43
C CYS A 128 -7.54 -7.61 3.78
N VAL A 129 -7.85 -8.90 3.76
CA VAL A 129 -7.80 -9.79 4.94
C VAL A 129 -6.70 -10.82 4.74
N CYS A 130 -5.85 -11.02 5.75
CA CYS A 130 -4.85 -12.07 5.77
C CYS A 130 -5.54 -13.43 5.88
N CYS A 131 -5.37 -14.26 4.85
CA CYS A 131 -5.97 -15.58 4.76
C CYS A 131 -4.93 -16.65 4.47
N ARG A 132 -5.09 -17.80 5.12
CA ARG A 132 -4.39 -19.04 4.76
C ARG A 132 -5.22 -19.80 3.73
N PHE A 133 -4.54 -20.25 2.68
CA PHE A 133 -5.07 -21.12 1.64
C PHE A 133 -4.36 -22.46 1.72
N VAL A 134 -5.14 -23.52 1.87
CA VAL A 134 -4.71 -24.92 1.81
C VAL A 134 -5.46 -25.55 0.64
N ALA A 135 -4.83 -26.50 -0.06
CA ALA A 135 -5.46 -27.19 -1.18
C ALA A 135 -6.80 -27.82 -0.73
N ASP A 136 -7.82 -27.72 -1.58
CA ASP A 136 -9.16 -28.27 -1.36
C ASP A 136 -9.91 -27.75 -0.11
N GLU A 137 -9.40 -26.70 0.55
CA GLU A 137 -10.06 -26.02 1.67
C GLU A 137 -10.52 -24.61 1.29
N ARG A 138 -11.56 -24.13 1.98
CA ARG A 138 -11.93 -22.71 1.91
C ARG A 138 -10.84 -21.85 2.57
N PRO A 139 -10.57 -20.64 2.06
CA PRO A 139 -9.64 -19.72 2.69
C PRO A 139 -10.05 -19.41 4.14
N ARG A 140 -9.10 -19.44 5.06
CA ARG A 140 -9.35 -19.13 6.48
C ARG A 140 -8.63 -17.85 6.88
N SER A 141 -9.36 -16.91 7.48
CA SER A 141 -8.76 -15.69 8.03
C SER A 141 -7.87 -16.01 9.23
N ILE A 142 -6.64 -15.50 9.19
CA ILE A 142 -5.62 -15.67 10.22
C ILE A 142 -5.08 -14.31 10.65
N GLU A 143 -4.36 -14.27 11.76
CA GLU A 143 -3.58 -13.09 12.13
C GLU A 143 -2.48 -12.84 11.11
N ILE A 144 -2.19 -11.56 10.87
CA ILE A 144 -1.04 -11.16 10.08
C ILE A 144 0.22 -11.61 10.85
N PRO A 145 1.07 -12.47 10.26
CA PRO A 145 2.28 -12.92 10.94
C PRO A 145 3.14 -11.75 11.41
N PRO A 146 3.75 -11.80 12.61
CA PRO A 146 4.52 -10.68 13.16
C PRO A 146 5.59 -10.12 12.22
N GLU A 147 6.28 -11.01 11.50
CA GLU A 147 7.30 -10.66 10.51
C GLU A 147 6.73 -9.89 9.32
N VAL A 148 5.52 -10.23 8.87
CA VAL A 148 4.82 -9.53 7.79
C VAL A 148 4.26 -8.20 8.29
N ARG A 149 3.69 -8.17 9.50
CA ARG A 149 3.21 -6.94 10.15
C ARG A 149 4.32 -5.91 10.31
N ALA A 150 5.53 -6.35 10.67
CA ALA A 150 6.68 -5.46 10.86
C ALA A 150 7.09 -4.74 9.56
N LEU A 151 6.91 -5.37 8.39
CA LEU A 151 7.21 -4.74 7.09
C LEU A 151 6.27 -3.57 6.77
N PHE A 152 5.00 -3.69 7.17
CA PHE A 152 3.95 -2.71 6.89
C PHE A 152 3.87 -1.59 7.94
N ALA A 153 4.33 -1.84 9.16
CA ALA A 153 4.24 -0.89 10.27
C ALA A 153 4.78 0.52 9.97
N PRO A 154 5.88 0.72 9.20
CA PRO A 154 6.36 2.07 8.87
C PRO A 154 5.42 2.90 7.99
N TYR A 155 4.51 2.26 7.25
CA TYR A 155 3.52 2.89 6.37
C TYR A 155 2.14 3.00 7.01
N ALA A 156 1.97 2.39 8.19
CA ALA A 156 0.71 2.37 8.91
C ALA A 156 0.53 3.69 9.67
N GLU A 157 -0.59 4.35 9.46
CA GLU A 157 -0.98 5.47 10.30
C GLU A 157 -1.08 5.00 11.76
N THR A 158 -0.53 5.80 12.67
CA THR A 158 -0.67 5.51 14.09
C THR A 158 -2.12 5.78 14.46
N ASP A 159 -2.81 4.73 14.88
CA ASP A 159 -4.23 4.76 15.18
C ASP A 159 -4.53 5.85 16.23
N ALA A 160 -5.07 6.99 15.78
CA ALA A 160 -5.62 8.02 16.65
C ALA A 160 -7.06 7.69 17.09
N ALA A 161 -7.61 6.54 16.66
CA ALA A 161 -9.02 6.22 16.83
C ALA A 161 -9.26 4.77 17.26
N ALA A 162 -8.60 4.35 18.35
CA ALA A 162 -8.98 3.18 19.13
C ALA A 162 -9.67 3.57 20.47
N ALA A 163 -10.44 4.67 20.47
CA ALA A 163 -11.28 5.08 21.59
C ALA A 163 -12.64 5.56 21.09
N SER A 164 -13.56 4.62 20.87
CA SER A 164 -15.02 4.82 20.85
C SER A 164 -15.70 3.48 21.12
#